data_AF-A0A2M8AS51-F1
#
_entry.id   AF-A0A2M8AS51-F1
#
_cell.length_a   1.000
_cell.length_b   1.000
_cell.length_c   1.000
_cell.angle_alpha   90.00
_cell.angle_beta   90.00
_cell.angle_gamma   90.00
#
_symmetry.space_group_name_H-M   'P 1'
#
loop_
_entity.id
_entity.type
_entity.pdbx_description
1 polymer ?
#
loop_
_entity_poly.entity_id
_entity_poly.type
_entity_poly.pdbx_seq_one_letter_code
_entity_poly.pdbx_strand_id
1 'polypeptide(L)' 'MIKKGVVAAVFCCVAASSAMAGGYEGPGIGARGVGMGGAFIGLADEWTAIYWNPAGLTQLQGKGVGVDVSRLCIKGSDGN' A
#
# COMPACT_ATOMS: atom_id res chain seq x y z
N MET A 1 32.23 -26.22 25.02
CA MET A 1 30.97 -26.04 25.78
C MET A 1 30.31 -24.75 25.36
N ILE A 2 29.31 -24.80 24.47
CA ILE A 2 28.57 -23.61 24.04
C ILE A 2 27.72 -23.14 25.22
N LYS A 3 27.86 -21.86 25.61
CA LYS A 3 27.09 -21.28 26.72
C LYS A 3 25.62 -21.25 26.31
N LYS A 4 24.73 -21.76 27.18
CA LYS A 4 23.27 -21.83 26.94
C LYS A 4 22.67 -20.50 26.48
N GLY A 5 23.24 -19.37 26.92
CA GLY A 5 22.85 -18.03 26.48
C GLY A 5 23.12 -17.72 25.01
N VAL A 6 24.16 -18.29 24.40
CA VAL A 6 24.47 -18.11 22.97
C VAL A 6 23.43 -18.84 22.11
N VAL A 7 23.03 -20.05 22.52
CA VAL A 7 21.97 -20.81 21.81
C VAL A 7 20.62 -20.10 21.90
N ALA A 8 20.27 -19.57 23.08
CA ALA A 8 19.03 -18.82 23.28
C ALA A 8 18.98 -17.52 22.45
N ALA A 9 20.10 -16.79 22.38
CA ALA A 9 20.18 -15.56 21.58
C ALA A 9 20.03 -15.84 20.08
N VAL A 10 20.72 -16.88 19.55
CA VAL A 10 20.59 -17.27 18.14
C VAL A 10 19.17 -17.72 17.83
N PHE A 11 18.53 -18.51 18.69
CA PHE A 11 17.13 -18.92 18.51
C PHE A 11 16.18 -17.72 18.48
N CYS A 12 16.37 -16.74 19.37
CA CYS A 12 15.56 -15.52 19.42
C CYS A 12 15.73 -14.66 18.16
N CYS A 13 16.95 -14.53 17.65
CA CYS A 13 17.23 -13.79 16.41
C CYS A 13 16.61 -14.46 15.18
N VAL A 14 16.61 -15.80 15.12
CA VAL A 14 15.98 -16.54 14.02
C VAL A 14 14.44 -16.48 14.10
N ALA A 15 13.86 -16.50 15.31
CA ALA A 15 12.42 -16.39 15.50
C ALA A 15 11.87 -14.99 15.16
N ALA A 16 12.64 -13.93 15.42
CA ALA A 16 12.23 -12.55 15.14
C ALA A 16 12.00 -12.27 13.65
N SER A 17 12.67 -12.99 12.75
CA SER A 17 12.54 -12.86 11.29
C SER A 17 11.16 -13.29 10.74
N SER A 18 10.28 -13.85 11.57
CA SER A 18 8.95 -14.34 11.17
C SER A 18 7.80 -13.34 11.45
N ALA A 19 8.08 -12.18 12.04
CA ALA A 19 7.07 -11.17 12.32
C ALA A 19 6.70 -10.41 11.02
N MET A 20 5.59 -10.81 10.39
CA MET A 20 4.99 -10.08 9.26
C MET A 20 4.24 -8.84 9.77
N ALA A 21 4.68 -7.63 9.41
CA ALA A 21 4.06 -6.37 9.80
C ALA A 21 3.05 -5.80 8.77
N GLY A 22 2.84 -6.48 7.64
CA GLY A 22 1.92 -6.04 6.59
C GLY A 22 0.47 -6.39 6.91
N GLY A 23 -0.27 -5.46 7.50
CA GLY A 23 -1.68 -5.64 7.87
C GLY A 23 -2.57 -5.96 6.66
N TYR A 24 -2.82 -4.97 5.82
CA TYR A 24 -3.53 -5.13 4.55
C TYR A 24 -2.87 -4.25 3.50
N GLU A 25 -2.91 -4.70 2.25
CA GLU A 25 -2.38 -3.96 1.11
C GLU A 25 -3.44 -3.88 0.02
N GLY A 26 -3.54 -2.71 -0.61
CA GLY A 26 -4.49 -2.43 -1.67
C GLY A 26 -3.79 -1.75 -2.85
N PRO A 27 -4.31 -1.91 -4.08
CA PRO A 27 -3.68 -1.38 -5.30
C PRO A 27 -3.70 0.17 -5.41
N GLY A 28 -4.35 0.86 -4.47
CA GLY A 28 -4.70 2.28 -4.57
C GLY A 28 -6.18 2.48 -4.90
N ILE A 29 -6.60 3.73 -5.09
CA ILE A 29 -8.01 4.10 -5.34
C ILE A 29 -8.23 4.37 -6.83
N GLY A 30 -9.26 3.77 -7.42
CA GLY A 30 -9.73 4.08 -8.76
C GLY A 30 -9.11 3.23 -9.85
N ALA A 31 -9.96 2.62 -10.68
CA ALA A 31 -9.54 1.74 -11.78
C ALA A 31 -8.59 2.41 -12.78
N ARG A 32 -8.77 3.71 -13.05
CA ARG A 32 -7.91 4.48 -13.98
C ARG A 32 -6.50 4.63 -13.42
N GLY A 33 -6.38 5.09 -12.18
CA GLY A 33 -5.09 5.26 -11.51
C GLY A 33 -4.31 3.96 -11.39
N VAL A 34 -5.00 2.90 -10.96
CA VAL A 34 -4.42 1.56 -10.86
C VAL A 34 -4.00 1.00 -12.23
N GLY A 35 -4.85 1.13 -13.25
CA GLY A 35 -4.57 0.66 -14.61
C GLY A 35 -3.38 1.34 -15.29
N MET A 36 -2.98 2.53 -14.81
CA MET A 36 -1.83 3.28 -15.31
C MET A 36 -0.52 2.94 -14.59
N GLY A 37 -0.51 1.99 -13.64
CA GLY A 37 0.73 1.52 -13.00
C GLY A 37 1.55 2.62 -12.31
N GLY A 38 0.88 3.64 -11.74
CA GLY A 38 1.51 4.76 -11.06
C GLY A 38 1.77 6.00 -11.93
N ALA A 39 1.55 5.94 -13.24
CA ALA A 39 1.70 7.10 -14.13
C ALA A 39 0.58 8.16 -13.98
N PHE A 40 -0.47 7.87 -13.20
CA PHE A 40 -1.64 8.74 -13.04
C PHE A 40 -1.39 9.98 -12.16
N ILE A 41 -0.33 10.02 -11.36
CA ILE A 41 -0.05 11.13 -10.42
C ILE A 41 0.01 12.50 -11.14
N GLY A 42 0.57 12.53 -12.36
CA GLY A 42 0.65 13.74 -13.20
C GLY A 42 -0.64 14.09 -13.94
N LEU A 43 -1.63 13.20 -13.95
CA LEU A 43 -2.90 13.31 -14.69
C LEU A 43 -4.11 13.21 -13.76
N ALA A 44 -3.94 13.40 -12.45
CA ALA A 44 -5.00 13.20 -11.45
C ALA A 44 -6.14 14.22 -11.61
N ASP A 45 -7.02 14.00 -12.58
CA ASP A 45 -8.03 14.93 -13.08
C ASP A 45 -9.46 14.44 -12.81
N GLU A 46 -9.64 13.63 -11.75
CA GLU A 46 -10.93 13.07 -11.35
C GLU A 46 -11.08 13.03 -9.82
N TRP A 47 -12.22 12.54 -9.33
CA TRP A 47 -12.55 12.48 -7.90
C TRP A 47 -11.51 11.71 -7.04
N THR A 48 -10.75 10.81 -7.64
CA THR A 48 -9.66 10.05 -6.99
C THR A 48 -8.40 10.89 -6.76
N ALA A 49 -8.34 12.12 -7.28
CA ALA A 49 -7.20 13.02 -7.11
C ALA A 49 -6.88 13.34 -5.64
N ILE A 50 -7.85 13.24 -4.73
CA ILE A 50 -7.61 13.35 -3.27
C ILE A 50 -6.56 12.34 -2.80
N TYR A 51 -6.54 11.14 -3.41
CA TYR A 51 -5.58 10.08 -3.10
C TYR A 51 -4.26 10.21 -3.87
N TRP A 52 -4.32 10.57 -5.16
CA TRP A 52 -3.14 10.57 -6.02
C TRP A 52 -2.36 11.90 -6.06
N ASN A 53 -3.06 13.03 -6.21
CA ASN A 53 -2.48 14.38 -6.26
C ASN A 53 -3.59 15.45 -6.09
N PRO A 54 -3.76 16.02 -4.88
CA PRO A 54 -4.83 16.98 -4.59
C PRO A 54 -4.81 18.25 -5.45
N ALA A 55 -3.66 18.64 -6.03
CA ALA A 55 -3.60 19.81 -6.91
C ALA A 55 -4.51 19.66 -8.15
N GLY A 56 -4.74 18.43 -8.60
CA GLY A 56 -5.64 18.13 -9.70
C GLY A 56 -7.12 18.45 -9.44
N LEU A 57 -7.54 18.52 -8.17
CA LEU A 57 -8.91 18.92 -7.81
C LEU A 57 -9.26 20.34 -8.29
N THR A 58 -8.25 21.21 -8.39
CA THR A 58 -8.43 22.59 -8.88
C THR A 58 -8.82 22.66 -10.36
N GLN A 59 -8.59 21.58 -11.10
CA GLN A 59 -8.91 21.45 -12.53
C GLN A 59 -10.33 20.89 -12.75
N LEU A 60 -10.96 20.35 -11.69
CA LEU A 60 -12.31 19.80 -11.75
C LEU A 60 -13.36 20.91 -11.79
N GLN A 61 -14.39 20.69 -12.59
CA GLN A 61 -15.51 21.63 -12.75
C GLN A 61 -16.76 21.05 -12.09
N GLY A 62 -17.38 21.83 -11.21
CA GLY A 62 -18.61 21.43 -10.52
C GLY A 62 -18.37 20.56 -9.28
N LYS A 63 -19.38 19.76 -8.93
CA LYS A 63 -19.35 18.85 -7.79
C LYS A 63 -19.45 17.42 -8.29
N GLY A 64 -18.66 16.51 -7.72
CA GLY A 64 -18.66 15.10 -8.10
C GLY A 64 -18.63 14.19 -6.87
N VAL A 65 -19.13 12.98 -7.05
CA VAL A 65 -19.04 11.88 -6.09
C VAL A 65 -18.60 10.63 -6.84
N GLY A 66 -17.75 9.83 -6.22
CA GLY A 66 -17.26 8.59 -6.80
C GLY A 66 -17.18 7.48 -5.76
N VAL A 67 -17.25 6.24 -6.24
CA VAL A 67 -17.17 5.02 -5.43
C VAL A 67 -16.17 4.10 -6.12
N ASP A 68 -15.25 3.55 -5.34
CA ASP A 68 -14.31 2.52 -5.78
C ASP A 68 -14.66 1.18 -5.12
N VAL A 69 -14.47 0.10 -5.87
CA VAL A 69 -14.53 -1.26 -5.34
C VAL A 69 -13.24 -1.95 -5.72
N SER A 70 -12.41 -2.22 -4.72
CA SER A 70 -11.11 -2.87 -4.87
C SER A 70 -11.03 -4.14 -4.02
N ARG A 71 -10.22 -5.09 -4.46
CA ARG A 71 -9.88 -6.25 -3.64
C ARG A 71 -8.74 -5.88 -2.71
N LEU A 72 -8.98 -6.02 -1.42
CA LEU A 72 -7.96 -5.93 -0.39
C LEU A 72 -7.27 -7.27 -0.22
N CYS A 73 -5.94 -7.25 -0.21
CA CYS A 73 -5.13 -8.41 0.14
C CYS A 73 -4.86 -8.37 1.65
N ILE A 74 -5.30 -9.42 2.37
CA ILE A 74 -5.07 -9.60 3.83
C ILE A 74 -3.65 -10.12 4.11
N LYS A 75 -2.89 -10.41 3.06
CA LYS A 75 -1.47 -10.74 3.12
C LYS A 75 -0.74 -9.53 2.53
N GLY A 76 0.07 -8.84 3.35
CA GLY A 76 1.10 -7.95 2.82
C GLY A 76 1.92 -8.76 1.82
N SER A 77 1.79 -8.40 0.56
CA SER A 77 2.51 -8.99 -0.55
C SER A 77 3.18 -7.79 -1.15
N ASP A 78 4.19 -7.32 -0.42
CA ASP A 78 5.22 -6.39 -0.83
C ASP A 78 5.53 -6.73 -2.29
N GLY A 79 4.92 -5.95 -3.20
CA GLY A 79 4.85 -6.24 -4.63
C GLY A 79 6.19 -6.03 -5.35
N ASN A 80 7.28 -6.43 -4.70
CA ASN A 80 8.66 -6.43 -5.15
C ASN A 80 9.36 -7.75 -4.77
#